data_AF-A0A954EKT6-F1
#
_entry.id   AF-A0A954EKT6-F1
#
_cell.length_a   1.000
_cell.length_b   1.000
_cell.length_c   1.000
_cell.angle_alpha   90.00
_cell.angle_beta   90.00
_cell.angle_gamma   90.00
#
_symmetry.space_group_name_H-M   'P 1'
#
loop_
_entity.id
_entity.type
_entity.pdbx_description
1 polymer ?
#
loop_
_entity_poly.entity_id
_entity_poly.type
_entity_poly.pdbx_seq_one_letter_code
_entity_poly.pdbx_strand_id
1 'polypeptide(L)'
;MTITLKSSTGQLIDAPSCEAVQYSLFDDPDAWTSSPDATITRIADGDRSTLLIAFAPGRGYYVHLLDKMRRVWLLTEDRFSIEPEVVEIDDDYWVSVGLLCTRTSVEEAVQWFLESGTRSPNLKWVSDNDLPENVVF
;
A
#
# COMPACT_ATOMS: atom_id res chain seq x y z
N MET A 1 -13.86 -14.28 8.44
CA MET A 1 -12.91 -13.29 7.91
C MET A 1 -11.52 -13.88 7.98
N THR A 2 -10.75 -13.78 6.91
CA THR A 2 -9.36 -14.23 6.83
C THR A 2 -8.48 -13.07 6.38
N ILE A 3 -7.33 -12.88 7.00
CA ILE A 3 -6.31 -11.91 6.60
C ILE A 3 -5.00 -12.65 6.42
N THR A 4 -4.28 -12.37 5.35
CA THR A 4 -2.94 -12.91 5.10
C THR A 4 -2.00 -11.78 4.70
N LEU A 5 -0.83 -11.72 5.33
CA LEU A 5 0.28 -10.85 4.93
C LEU A 5 1.30 -11.68 4.14
N LYS A 6 1.68 -11.20 2.96
CA LYS A 6 2.95 -11.53 2.30
C LYS A 6 3.90 -10.36 2.58
N SER A 7 4.87 -10.56 3.46
CA SER A 7 5.82 -9.51 3.83
C SER A 7 6.82 -9.23 2.71
N SER A 8 7.54 -8.11 2.84
CA SER A 8 8.67 -7.77 1.99
C SER A 8 9.87 -8.72 2.14
N THR A 9 9.89 -9.55 3.18
CA THR A 9 10.88 -10.61 3.40
C THR A 9 10.45 -11.95 2.76
N GLY A 10 9.28 -11.99 2.11
CA GLY A 10 8.71 -13.20 1.52
C GLY A 10 8.01 -14.13 2.51
N GLN A 11 7.93 -13.75 3.79
CA GLN A 11 7.20 -14.49 4.80
C GLN A 11 5.69 -14.38 4.55
N LEU A 12 5.00 -15.51 4.68
CA LEU A 12 3.54 -15.56 4.69
C LEU A 12 3.06 -15.68 6.14
N ILE A 13 2.22 -14.76 6.57
CA ILE A 13 1.64 -14.72 7.92
C ILE A 13 0.12 -14.76 7.80
N ASP A 14 -0.49 -15.81 8.33
CA ASP A 14 -1.94 -15.96 8.41
C ASP A 14 -2.49 -15.31 9.68
N ALA A 15 -3.63 -14.64 9.55
CA ALA A 15 -4.31 -13.87 10.59
C ALA A 15 -3.34 -12.96 11.39
N PRO A 16 -2.53 -12.11 10.73
CA PRO A 16 -1.57 -11.26 11.42
C PRO A 16 -2.29 -10.24 12.31
N SER A 17 -1.74 -9.96 13.49
CA SER A 17 -2.16 -8.81 14.30
C SER A 17 -1.68 -7.50 13.64
N CYS A 18 -2.32 -6.37 13.98
CA CYS A 18 -1.86 -5.06 13.51
C CYS A 18 -0.37 -4.81 13.87
N GLU A 19 0.01 -5.16 15.10
CA GLU A 19 1.39 -5.08 15.58
C GLU A 19 2.35 -5.94 14.74
N ALA A 20 1.97 -7.18 14.40
CA ALA A 20 2.79 -8.04 13.56
C ALA A 20 2.97 -7.50 12.13
N VAL A 21 1.92 -6.90 11.56
CA VAL A 21 2.01 -6.24 10.25
C VAL A 21 2.93 -5.02 10.34
N GLN A 22 2.74 -4.15 11.33
CA GLN A 22 3.56 -2.96 11.51
C GLN A 22 5.03 -3.31 11.69
N TYR A 23 5.32 -4.28 12.56
CA TYR A 23 6.68 -4.78 12.75
C TYR A 23 7.28 -5.24 11.42
N SER A 24 6.58 -6.13 10.70
CA SER A 24 7.06 -6.70 9.44
C SER A 24 7.30 -5.66 8.34
N LEU A 25 6.59 -4.53 8.35
CA LEU A 25 6.71 -3.50 7.32
C LEU A 25 7.71 -2.40 7.70
N PHE A 26 7.88 -2.09 8.98
CA PHE A 26 8.55 -0.86 9.40
C PHE A 26 9.66 -1.02 10.42
N ASP A 27 9.60 -2.07 11.25
CA ASP A 27 10.51 -2.22 12.39
C ASP A 27 11.38 -3.48 12.30
N ASP A 28 11.04 -4.42 11.41
CA ASP A 28 11.90 -5.53 11.03
C ASP A 28 13.15 -4.96 10.31
N PRO A 29 14.36 -5.20 10.84
CA PRO A 29 15.60 -4.70 10.22
C PRO A 29 15.83 -5.25 8.82
N ASP A 30 15.22 -6.39 8.48
CA ASP A 30 15.32 -7.02 7.17
C ASP A 30 14.15 -6.63 6.25
N ALA A 31 13.25 -5.73 6.68
CA ALA A 31 12.18 -5.21 5.84
C ALA A 31 12.75 -4.61 4.55
N TRP A 32 12.07 -4.86 3.43
CA TRP A 32 12.43 -4.35 2.09
C TRP A 32 13.77 -4.83 1.51
N THR A 33 14.46 -5.76 2.18
CA THR A 33 15.76 -6.28 1.68
C THR A 33 15.60 -7.29 0.54
N SER A 34 14.49 -8.02 0.52
CA SER A 34 14.27 -9.17 -0.37
C SER A 34 13.20 -8.92 -1.44
N SER A 35 12.23 -8.07 -1.14
CA SER A 35 11.17 -7.63 -2.04
C SER A 35 10.92 -6.15 -1.78
N PRO A 36 10.69 -5.34 -2.82
CA PRO A 36 10.36 -3.94 -2.65
C PRO A 36 8.89 -3.75 -2.22
N ASP A 37 8.09 -4.81 -2.24
CA ASP A 37 6.66 -4.80 -1.95
C ASP A 37 6.23 -5.79 -0.85
N ALA A 38 5.12 -5.47 -0.21
CA ALA A 38 4.38 -6.31 0.69
C ALA A 38 2.89 -6.24 0.34
N THR A 39 2.15 -7.32 0.63
CA THR A 39 0.72 -7.40 0.30
C THR A 39 -0.08 -7.93 1.48
N ILE A 40 -1.14 -7.22 1.84
CA ILE A 40 -2.15 -7.66 2.82
C ILE A 40 -3.42 -8.02 2.04
N THR A 41 -3.85 -9.27 2.12
CA THR A 41 -5.12 -9.71 1.52
C THR A 41 -6.13 -9.99 2.62
N ARG A 42 -7.34 -9.43 2.48
CA ARG A 42 -8.48 -9.68 3.37
C ARG A 42 -9.61 -10.33 2.59
N ILE A 43 -10.18 -11.39 3.15
CA ILE A 43 -11.35 -12.10 2.63
C ILE A 43 -12.44 -12.12 3.70
N ALA A 44 -13.58 -11.49 3.43
CA ALA A 44 -14.73 -11.44 4.33
C ALA A 44 -16.01 -11.64 3.53
N ASP A 45 -16.86 -12.59 3.94
CA ASP A 45 -18.16 -12.85 3.32
C ASP A 45 -18.11 -13.08 1.78
N GLY A 46 -17.01 -13.66 1.29
CA GLY A 46 -16.76 -13.88 -0.13
C GLY A 46 -16.16 -12.68 -0.87
N ASP A 47 -16.14 -11.49 -0.27
CA ASP A 47 -15.48 -10.31 -0.78
C ASP A 47 -13.96 -10.39 -0.51
N ARG A 48 -13.15 -10.05 -1.52
CA ARG A 48 -11.69 -9.95 -1.42
C ARG A 48 -11.23 -8.52 -1.64
N SER A 49 -10.43 -8.00 -0.72
CA SER A 49 -9.71 -6.74 -0.86
C SER A 49 -8.21 -6.96 -0.64
N THR A 50 -7.37 -6.16 -1.30
CA THR A 50 -5.92 -6.29 -1.23
C THR A 50 -5.28 -4.93 -1.08
N LEU A 51 -4.41 -4.77 -0.08
CA LEU A 51 -3.55 -3.60 0.10
C LEU A 51 -2.13 -4.00 -0.28
N LEU A 52 -1.60 -3.40 -1.34
CA LEU A 52 -0.20 -3.48 -1.72
C LEU A 52 0.53 -2.26 -1.19
N ILE A 53 1.72 -2.49 -0.64
CA ILE A 53 2.59 -1.46 -0.10
C ILE A 53 3.96 -1.70 -0.70
N ALA A 54 4.54 -0.69 -1.33
CA ALA A 54 5.89 -0.78 -1.86
C ALA A 54 6.75 0.36 -1.33
N PHE A 55 8.03 0.08 -1.09
CA PHE A 55 8.96 1.03 -0.49
C PHE A 55 9.92 1.57 -1.54
N ALA A 56 9.98 2.90 -1.65
CA ALA A 56 10.96 3.62 -2.46
C ALA A 56 12.05 4.18 -1.52
N PRO A 57 13.25 3.58 -1.47
CA PRO A 57 14.29 3.96 -0.52
C PRO A 57 14.62 5.46 -0.57
N GLY A 58 14.54 6.12 0.59
CA GLY A 58 14.82 7.56 0.71
C GLY A 58 13.72 8.48 0.16
N ARG A 59 12.61 7.95 -0.35
CA ARG A 59 11.50 8.74 -0.92
C ARG A 59 10.17 8.52 -0.22
N GLY A 60 9.87 7.30 0.22
CA GLY A 60 8.65 6.99 0.98
C GLY A 60 8.01 5.67 0.56
N TYR A 61 6.69 5.59 0.70
CA TYR A 61 5.93 4.38 0.41
C TYR A 61 4.84 4.64 -0.63
N TYR A 62 4.70 3.73 -1.57
CA TYR A 62 3.55 3.66 -2.46
C TYR A 62 2.50 2.71 -1.85
N VAL A 63 1.23 3.10 -1.89
CA VAL A 63 0.13 2.29 -1.35
C VAL A 63 -1.02 2.21 -2.36
N HIS A 64 -1.36 0.98 -2.71
CA HIS A 64 -2.39 0.62 -3.68
C HIS A 64 -3.42 -0.29 -3.00
N LEU A 65 -4.68 0.13 -2.99
CA LEU A 65 -5.80 -0.69 -2.57
C LEU A 65 -6.60 -1.16 -3.78
N LEU A 66 -6.77 -2.47 -3.89
CA LEU A 66 -7.78 -3.10 -4.73
C LEU A 66 -8.99 -3.45 -3.86
N ASP A 67 -10.08 -2.71 -4.03
CA ASP A 67 -11.29 -2.93 -3.23
C ASP A 67 -12.08 -4.17 -3.68
N LYS A 68 -13.13 -4.50 -2.93
CA LYS A 68 -14.00 -5.65 -3.21
C LYS A 68 -14.74 -5.57 -4.55
N MET A 69 -14.92 -4.37 -5.10
CA MET A 69 -15.50 -4.14 -6.42
C MET A 69 -14.42 -4.13 -7.51
N ARG A 70 -13.18 -4.51 -7.17
CA ARG A 70 -12.01 -4.51 -8.06
C ARG A 70 -11.65 -3.11 -8.56
N ARG A 71 -11.98 -2.07 -7.80
CA ARG A 71 -11.56 -0.69 -8.10
C ARG A 71 -10.21 -0.42 -7.45
N VAL A 72 -9.37 0.30 -8.18
CA VAL A 72 -8.04 0.71 -7.73
C VAL A 72 -8.14 2.05 -7.03
N TRP A 73 -7.51 2.13 -5.86
CA TRP A 73 -7.37 3.34 -5.10
C TRP A 73 -5.93 3.52 -4.67
N LEU A 74 -5.39 4.70 -4.90
CA LEU A 74 -4.02 5.03 -4.54
C LEU A 74 -4.04 6.02 -3.38
N LEU A 75 -3.21 5.78 -2.38
CA LEU A 75 -2.98 6.74 -1.31
C LEU A 75 -2.12 7.89 -1.86
N THR A 76 -2.42 9.11 -1.42
CA THR A 76 -1.63 10.30 -1.78
C THR A 76 -1.66 11.30 -0.64
N GLU A 77 -0.59 12.09 -0.48
CA GLU A 77 -0.59 13.22 0.45
C GLU A 77 -1.29 14.45 -0.14
N ASP A 78 -1.32 14.58 -1.47
CA ASP A 78 -2.01 15.65 -2.19
C ASP A 78 -2.46 15.24 -3.59
N ARG A 79 -3.77 15.05 -3.73
CA ARG A 79 -4.43 14.71 -4.99
C ARG A 79 -4.28 15.76 -6.11
N PHE A 80 -3.88 16.99 -5.77
CA PHE A 80 -3.77 18.09 -6.74
C PHE A 80 -2.34 18.31 -7.25
N SER A 81 -1.34 17.63 -6.65
CA SER A 81 0.08 17.82 -6.97
C SER A 81 0.76 16.53 -7.44
N ILE A 82 0.02 15.63 -8.10
CA ILE A 82 0.62 14.41 -8.67
C ILE A 82 1.37 14.81 -9.94
N GLU A 83 2.65 15.11 -9.77
CA GLU A 83 3.57 15.48 -10.83
C GLU A 83 3.98 14.24 -11.67
N PRO A 84 4.37 14.44 -12.94
CA PRO A 84 4.85 13.36 -13.80
C PRO A 84 6.22 12.79 -13.42
N GLU A 85 6.92 13.39 -12.45
CA GLU A 85 8.19 12.82 -11.97
C GLU A 85 7.93 11.43 -11.41
N VAL A 86 8.70 10.45 -11.87
CA VAL A 86 8.61 9.06 -11.43
C VAL A 86 9.84 8.66 -10.63
N VAL A 87 9.63 7.77 -9.66
CA VAL A 87 10.70 7.07 -8.95
C VAL A 87 10.64 5.59 -9.32
N GLU A 88 11.81 4.98 -9.42
CA GLU A 88 11.97 3.54 -9.51
C GLU A 88 11.87 2.91 -8.12
N ILE A 89 10.97 1.94 -7.96
CA ILE A 89 10.80 1.11 -6.77
C ILE A 89 11.58 -0.20 -6.93
N ASP A 90 11.56 -0.76 -8.14
CA ASP A 90 12.29 -1.96 -8.56
C ASP A 90 12.66 -1.86 -10.04
N ASP A 91 13.51 -2.75 -10.53
CA ASP A 91 14.03 -2.77 -11.90
C ASP A 91 12.94 -2.69 -13.00
N ASP A 92 11.70 -3.10 -12.67
CA ASP A 92 10.53 -3.10 -13.56
C ASP A 92 9.33 -2.29 -13.02
N TYR A 93 9.49 -1.55 -11.92
CA TYR A 93 8.38 -0.87 -11.24
C TYR A 93 8.68 0.60 -10.94
N TRP A 94 7.92 1.50 -11.58
CA TRP A 94 8.02 2.95 -11.40
C TRP A 94 6.69 3.52 -10.93
N VAL A 95 6.75 4.56 -10.07
CA VAL A 95 5.56 5.27 -9.61
C VAL A 95 5.78 6.77 -9.61
N SER A 96 4.74 7.55 -9.86
CA SER A 96 4.81 9.00 -9.75
C SER A 96 5.06 9.45 -8.30
N VAL A 97 5.95 10.42 -8.10
CA VAL A 97 6.40 10.90 -6.78
C VAL A 97 5.22 11.41 -5.93
N GLY A 98 4.19 11.99 -6.55
CA GLY A 98 2.98 12.46 -5.84
C GLY A 98 2.10 11.34 -5.24
N LEU A 99 2.42 10.07 -5.53
CA LEU A 99 1.78 8.89 -4.93
C LEU A 99 2.59 8.31 -3.76
N LEU A 100 3.78 8.86 -3.48
CA LEU A 100 4.57 8.45 -2.34
C LEU A 100 4.06 9.13 -1.07
N CYS A 101 3.90 8.32 -0.05
CA CYS A 101 3.30 8.69 1.22
C CYS A 101 4.29 8.49 2.37
N THR A 102 4.02 9.15 3.48
CA THR A 102 4.82 9.02 4.70
C THR A 102 4.54 7.69 5.41
N ARG A 103 5.49 7.23 6.24
CA ARG A 103 5.30 6.07 7.13
C ARG A 103 4.00 6.19 7.94
N THR A 104 3.75 7.37 8.53
CA THR A 104 2.56 7.62 9.36
C THR A 104 1.26 7.41 8.58
N SER A 105 1.17 7.92 7.36
CA SER A 105 0.00 7.72 6.50
C SER A 105 -0.21 6.24 6.15
N VAL A 106 0.88 5.49 5.92
CA VAL A 106 0.82 4.05 5.60
C VAL A 106 0.42 3.24 6.84
N GLU A 107 0.94 3.55 8.02
CA GLU A 107 0.56 2.91 9.28
C GLU A 107 -0.94 3.06 9.54
N GLU A 108 -1.48 4.27 9.34
CA GLU A 108 -2.92 4.51 9.47
C GLU A 108 -3.73 3.75 8.41
N ALA A 109 -3.27 3.73 7.16
CA ALA A 109 -3.93 3.00 6.08
C ALA A 109 -3.98 1.49 6.37
N VAL A 110 -2.89 0.91 6.86
CA VAL A 110 -2.78 -0.49 7.25
C VAL A 110 -3.73 -0.79 8.40
N GLN A 111 -3.70 0.00 9.47
CA GLN A 111 -4.58 -0.22 10.62
C GLN A 111 -6.05 -0.21 10.19
N TRP A 112 -6.47 0.81 9.45
CA TRP A 112 -7.84 0.93 8.97
C TRP A 112 -8.24 -0.22 8.03
N PHE A 113 -7.32 -0.65 7.16
CA PHE A 113 -7.56 -1.74 6.23
C PHE A 113 -7.74 -3.09 6.94
N LEU A 114 -6.96 -3.37 7.98
CA LEU A 114 -7.10 -4.59 8.77
C LEU A 114 -8.46 -4.67 9.46
N GLU A 115 -8.95 -3.55 9.98
CA GLU A 115 -10.25 -3.45 10.66
C GLU A 115 -11.43 -3.53 9.68
N SER A 116 -11.40 -2.72 8.62
CA SER A 116 -12.56 -2.50 7.75
C SER A 116 -12.51 -3.20 6.39
N GLY A 117 -11.30 -3.48 5.88
CA GLY A 117 -11.08 -3.88 4.48
C GLY A 117 -11.27 -2.76 3.46
N THR A 118 -11.33 -1.52 3.91
CA THR A 118 -11.60 -0.34 3.06
C THR A 118 -10.53 0.74 3.24
N ARG A 119 -10.68 1.85 2.53
CA ARG A 119 -9.83 3.05 2.66
C ARG A 119 -10.12 3.78 3.97
N SER A 120 -9.09 4.31 4.62
CA SER A 120 -9.28 5.27 5.71
C SER A 120 -9.99 6.53 5.19
N PRO A 121 -11.06 7.00 5.84
CA PRO A 121 -11.73 8.25 5.49
C PRO A 121 -10.93 9.49 5.89
N ASN A 122 -9.91 9.35 6.75
CA ASN A 122 -9.07 10.48 7.19
C ASN A 122 -7.87 10.71 6.24
N LEU A 123 -7.56 9.72 5.41
CA LEU A 123 -6.51 9.80 4.42
C LEU A 123 -7.08 10.23 3.06
N LYS A 124 -6.23 10.82 2.22
CA LYS A 124 -6.60 11.17 0.85
C LYS A 124 -6.32 10.00 -0.07
N TRP A 125 -7.33 9.62 -0.83
CA TRP A 125 -7.25 8.55 -1.82
C TRP A 125 -7.75 9.07 -3.16
N VAL A 126 -7.11 8.63 -4.23
CA VAL A 126 -7.49 8.94 -5.61
C VAL A 126 -7.81 7.63 -6.34
N SER A 127 -8.86 7.64 -7.17
CA SER A 127 -9.10 6.51 -8.08
C SER A 127 -8.08 6.58 -9.21
N ASP A 128 -7.66 5.44 -9.71
CA ASP A 128 -6.95 5.32 -11.00
C ASP A 128 -7.59 6.14 -12.14
N ASN A 129 -8.92 6.15 -12.22
CA ASN A 129 -9.68 6.90 -13.24
C ASN A 129 -9.63 8.43 -13.08
N ASP A 130 -9.24 8.93 -11.90
CA ASP A 130 -9.15 10.37 -11.61
C ASP A 130 -7.72 10.90 -11.81
N LEU A 131 -6.77 10.03 -12.16
CA LEU A 131 -5.38 10.41 -12.35
C LEU A 131 -5.17 11.07 -13.73
N PRO A 132 -4.27 12.06 -13.83
CA PRO A 132 -3.78 12.54 -15.11
C PRO A 132 -3.16 11.42 -15.96
N GLU A 133 -3.29 11.49 -17.29
CA GLU A 133 -2.82 10.45 -18.23
C GLU A 133 -1.31 10.18 -18.17
N ASN A 134 -0.53 11.11 -17.62
CA ASN A 134 0.93 11.05 -17.48
C ASN A 134 1.40 10.51 -16.12
N VAL A 135 0.48 10.07 -15.25
CA VAL A 135 0.83 9.44 -13.96
C VAL A 135 1.12 7.95 -14.17
N VAL A 136 2.17 7.45 -13.52
CA VAL A 136 2.57 6.04 -13.53
C VAL A 136 2.30 5.43 -12.15
N PHE A 137 1.65 4.26 -12.09
CA PHE A 137 1.25 3.58 -10.85
C PHE A 137 1.11 2.06 -10.99
#